data_AF-A0A8J8PAP4-F1
#
_entry.id   AF-A0A8J8PAP4-F1
#
_cell.length_a   1.000
_cell.length_b   1.000
_cell.length_c   1.000
_cell.angle_alpha   90.00
_cell.angle_beta   90.00
_cell.angle_gamma   90.00
#
_symmetry.space_group_name_H-M   'P 1'
#
loop_
_entity.id
_entity.type
_entity.pdbx_description
1 polymer ?
#
loop_
_entity_poly.entity_id
_entity_poly.type
_entity_poly.pdbx_seq_one_letter_code
_entity_poly.pdbx_strand_id
1 'polypeptide(L)'
;MSVSQHPVALDLQQRVGDPARLLATVMALPLLDGLFVALLLAGTLDSPLGMLETGLLVFGGSATVAVILAEMDEGPRSLLRSIALIGAVLIPLAALQAAVAPVIESVIDLAVFQRFAGVVILAIAAQTASAKLGEYLPRPGIIIALGLLGSLRPEALVLELLIDVELMARAAVTAGIGVTFAAVVALAAPTLRGAVDIDRFRFGSSVALGVFALPILGVLNTDAPIALAVLLVSALLAYRPDLSGADAAADDSLLHKLPAVGDDEAVDRQATDGGPESAADAEQSPSTGNGTGDYEYGDDVDRAPWL
;
A
#
# COMPACT_ATOMS: atom_id res chain seq x y z
N MET A 1 17.01 16.91 -45.18
CA MET A 1 16.69 18.16 -44.49
C MET A 1 16.90 17.95 -43.01
N SER A 2 17.78 18.76 -42.42
CA SER A 2 18.13 18.77 -41.00
C SER A 2 16.97 19.39 -40.23
N VAL A 3 16.37 18.62 -39.31
CA VAL A 3 15.58 19.18 -38.21
C VAL A 3 16.27 18.74 -36.94
N SER A 4 16.84 19.72 -36.28
CA SER A 4 17.74 19.65 -35.15
C SER A 4 17.20 18.79 -34.01
N GLN A 5 17.83 17.64 -33.77
CA GLN A 5 17.77 16.95 -32.50
C GLN A 5 18.46 17.85 -31.48
N HIS A 6 17.68 18.57 -30.68
CA HIS A 6 18.20 19.41 -29.61
C HIS A 6 18.53 18.51 -28.40
N PRO A 7 19.80 18.22 -28.10
CA PRO A 7 20.17 17.27 -27.03
C PRO A 7 19.68 17.72 -25.65
N VAL A 8 19.42 19.02 -25.46
CA VAL A 8 18.91 19.61 -24.22
C VAL A 8 17.42 19.28 -23.97
N ALA A 9 16.64 18.97 -25.01
CA ALA A 9 15.22 18.59 -24.84
C ALA A 9 15.08 17.12 -24.39
N LEU A 10 15.96 16.23 -24.87
CA LEU A 10 16.04 14.84 -24.41
C LEU A 10 16.61 14.74 -22.99
N ASP A 11 17.58 15.59 -22.61
CA ASP A 11 18.13 15.61 -21.25
C ASP A 11 17.15 16.16 -20.20
N LEU A 12 16.17 16.99 -20.59
CA LEU A 12 15.08 17.44 -19.71
C LEU A 12 13.91 16.45 -19.66
N GLN A 13 13.66 15.71 -20.75
CA GLN A 13 12.64 14.66 -20.80
C GLN A 13 13.10 13.35 -20.13
N GLN A 14 14.40 13.06 -20.12
CA GLN A 14 15.00 11.94 -19.37
C GLN A 14 15.26 12.25 -17.89
N ARG A 15 15.16 13.52 -17.45
CA ARG A 15 15.35 13.92 -16.04
C ARG A 15 14.06 14.04 -15.23
N VAL A 16 12.89 13.89 -15.86
CA VAL A 16 11.59 13.98 -15.18
C VAL A 16 10.60 13.00 -15.81
N GLY A 17 10.71 11.72 -15.45
CA GLY A 17 9.69 10.72 -15.81
C GLY A 17 10.09 9.29 -15.52
N ASP A 18 9.94 8.83 -14.29
CA ASP A 18 8.83 7.91 -13.91
C ASP A 18 8.94 7.56 -12.41
N PRO A 19 10.05 6.98 -11.90
CA PRO A 19 10.08 6.47 -10.52
C PRO A 19 10.24 7.54 -9.44
N ALA A 20 11.08 8.56 -9.67
CA ALA A 20 11.28 9.65 -8.70
C ALA A 20 10.00 10.49 -8.50
N ARG A 21 9.16 10.62 -9.53
CA ARG A 21 7.87 11.31 -9.46
C ARG A 21 6.84 10.46 -8.71
N LEU A 22 6.83 9.15 -8.93
CA LEU A 22 6.03 8.23 -8.12
C LEU A 22 6.41 8.33 -6.65
N LEU A 23 7.71 8.29 -6.34
CA LEU A 23 8.21 8.43 -4.97
C LEU A 23 7.81 9.78 -4.34
N ALA A 24 8.00 10.88 -5.06
CA ALA A 24 7.60 12.21 -4.61
C ALA A 24 6.09 12.28 -4.32
N THR A 25 5.27 11.70 -5.19
CA THR A 25 3.82 11.70 -5.05
C THR A 25 3.39 10.89 -3.82
N VAL A 26 3.95 9.70 -3.64
CA VAL A 26 3.66 8.83 -2.50
C VAL A 26 4.05 9.49 -1.19
N MET A 27 5.26 10.05 -1.10
CA MET A 27 5.74 10.70 0.13
C MET A 27 5.01 12.02 0.42
N ALA A 28 4.51 12.72 -0.60
CA ALA A 28 3.72 13.94 -0.43
C ALA A 28 2.24 13.66 -0.14
N LEU A 29 1.75 12.46 -0.43
CA LEU A 29 0.33 12.12 -0.33
C LEU A 29 -0.28 12.45 1.05
N PRO A 30 0.36 12.14 2.18
CA PRO A 30 -0.18 12.48 3.51
C PRO A 30 -0.34 13.98 3.77
N LEU A 31 0.45 14.82 3.11
CA LEU A 31 0.31 16.27 3.19
C LEU A 31 -0.87 16.74 2.33
N LEU A 32 -1.05 16.11 1.16
CA LEU A 32 -2.04 16.51 0.16
C LEU A 32 -3.46 16.02 0.50
N ASP A 33 -3.58 14.84 1.11
CA ASP A 33 -4.87 14.26 1.49
C ASP A 33 -5.39 14.76 2.84
N GLY A 34 -4.57 15.53 3.57
CA GLY A 34 -4.88 16.11 4.88
C GLY A 34 -4.60 15.17 6.06
N LEU A 35 -4.09 13.96 5.82
CA LEU A 35 -3.80 12.98 6.88
C LEU A 35 -2.79 13.56 7.88
N PHE A 36 -1.73 14.20 7.41
CA PHE A 36 -0.72 14.78 8.29
C PHE A 36 -1.30 15.90 9.18
N VAL A 37 -2.16 16.76 8.62
CA VAL A 37 -2.88 17.77 9.39
C VAL A 37 -3.80 17.10 10.43
N ALA A 38 -4.47 16.02 10.06
CA ALA A 38 -5.33 15.28 10.97
C ALA A 38 -4.54 14.67 12.15
N LEU A 39 -3.34 14.14 11.87
CA LEU A 39 -2.42 13.57 12.87
C LEU A 39 -1.83 14.64 13.80
N LEU A 40 -1.52 15.80 13.24
CA LEU A 40 -1.03 16.95 14.00
C LEU A 40 -2.09 17.43 15.00
N LEU A 41 -3.32 17.63 14.54
CA LEU A 41 -4.46 17.98 15.40
C LEU A 41 -4.82 16.85 16.37
N ALA A 42 -4.53 15.60 16.02
CA ALA A 42 -4.70 14.47 16.92
C ALA A 42 -3.63 14.38 18.02
N GLY A 43 -2.62 15.27 18.05
CA GLY A 43 -1.57 15.29 19.07
C GLY A 43 -0.51 14.20 18.90
N THR A 44 -0.46 13.53 17.74
CA THR A 44 0.47 12.41 17.53
C THR A 44 1.94 12.84 17.51
N LEU A 45 2.22 14.13 17.36
CA LEU A 45 3.57 14.69 17.32
C LEU A 45 4.05 15.21 18.68
N ASP A 46 3.25 15.08 19.75
CA ASP A 46 3.59 15.63 21.07
C ASP A 46 4.70 14.87 21.79
N SER A 47 5.04 13.67 21.33
CA SER A 47 6.14 12.87 21.87
C SER A 47 7.16 12.48 20.79
N PRO A 48 8.43 12.26 21.17
CA PRO A 48 9.44 11.75 20.24
C PRO A 48 9.06 10.42 19.59
N LEU A 49 8.39 9.54 20.31
CA LEU A 49 7.92 8.25 19.79
C LEU A 49 6.78 8.44 18.79
N GLY A 50 5.84 9.34 19.05
CA GLY A 50 4.76 9.64 18.11
C GLY A 50 5.25 10.29 16.82
N MET A 51 6.27 11.16 16.90
CA MET A 51 6.98 11.68 15.72
C MET A 51 7.68 10.56 14.93
N LEU A 52 8.27 9.58 15.64
CA LEU A 52 8.92 8.42 15.01
C LEU A 52 7.89 7.51 14.31
N GLU A 53 6.80 7.16 14.98
CA GLU A 53 5.68 6.37 14.43
C GLU A 53 5.08 7.04 13.21
N THR A 54 4.74 8.32 13.33
CA THR A 54 4.16 9.09 12.22
C THR A 54 5.15 9.19 11.06
N GLY A 55 6.41 9.54 11.34
CA GLY A 55 7.44 9.64 10.31
C GLY A 55 7.65 8.34 9.54
N LEU A 56 7.72 7.20 10.24
CA LEU A 56 7.95 5.90 9.64
C LEU A 56 6.73 5.32 8.94
N LEU A 57 5.53 5.42 9.53
CA LEU A 57 4.32 4.79 9.00
C LEU A 57 3.65 5.62 7.92
N VAL A 58 3.69 6.94 8.04
CA VAL A 58 2.92 7.85 7.20
C VAL A 58 3.76 8.37 6.04
N PHE A 59 4.94 8.92 6.31
CA PHE A 59 5.85 9.41 5.25
C PHE A 59 6.77 8.30 4.71
N GLY A 60 7.30 7.48 5.60
CA GLY A 60 8.19 6.35 5.28
C GLY A 60 7.46 5.05 4.94
N GLY A 61 6.12 5.04 4.90
CA GLY A 61 5.31 3.82 4.91
C GLY A 61 5.54 2.85 3.76
N SER A 62 4.74 1.78 3.71
CA SER A 62 4.93 0.68 2.75
C SER A 62 4.98 1.10 1.30
N ALA A 63 4.25 2.14 0.91
CA ALA A 63 4.27 2.65 -0.45
C ALA A 63 5.64 3.26 -0.82
N THR A 64 6.27 4.00 0.10
CA THR A 64 7.61 4.58 -0.10
C THR A 64 8.65 3.47 -0.29
N VAL A 65 8.61 2.43 0.56
CA VAL A 65 9.51 1.28 0.44
C VAL A 65 9.26 0.50 -0.85
N ALA A 66 7.99 0.25 -1.19
CA ALA A 66 7.62 -0.45 -2.41
C ALA A 66 8.13 0.28 -3.65
N VAL A 67 7.96 1.61 -3.74
CA VAL A 67 8.48 2.39 -4.86
C VAL A 67 10.01 2.32 -4.93
N ILE A 68 10.71 2.47 -3.81
CA ILE A 68 12.19 2.41 -3.78
C ILE A 68 12.72 1.04 -4.21
N LEU A 69 12.06 -0.05 -3.81
CA LEU A 69 12.53 -1.41 -4.08
C LEU A 69 12.05 -1.99 -5.41
N ALA A 70 10.84 -1.62 -5.87
CA ALA A 70 10.22 -2.20 -7.07
C ALA A 70 10.37 -1.32 -8.32
N GLU A 71 10.32 0.00 -8.18
CA GLU A 71 10.22 0.91 -9.34
C GLU A 71 11.54 1.63 -9.64
N MET A 72 12.42 1.74 -8.65
CA MET A 72 13.70 2.43 -8.84
C MET A 72 14.80 1.42 -9.15
N ASP A 73 15.27 1.39 -10.40
CA ASP A 73 16.45 0.58 -10.80
C ASP A 73 17.78 1.34 -10.68
N GLU A 74 17.72 2.61 -10.30
CA GLU A 74 18.88 3.48 -10.22
C GLU A 74 19.85 3.10 -9.09
N GLY A 75 21.11 3.52 -9.23
CA GLY A 75 22.12 3.33 -8.19
C GLY A 75 21.85 4.19 -6.93
N PRO A 76 22.33 3.78 -5.74
CA PRO A 76 21.98 4.42 -4.46
C PRO A 76 22.22 5.93 -4.40
N ARG A 77 23.25 6.44 -5.09
CA ARG A 77 23.58 7.87 -5.11
C ARG A 77 22.55 8.71 -5.87
N SER A 78 21.97 8.18 -6.95
CA SER A 78 20.89 8.86 -7.69
C SER A 78 19.65 8.94 -6.82
N LEU A 79 19.30 7.81 -6.20
CA LEU A 79 18.14 7.66 -5.35
C LEU A 79 18.19 8.61 -4.15
N LEU A 80 19.35 8.68 -3.47
CA LEU A 80 19.57 9.63 -2.38
C LEU A 80 19.43 11.09 -2.82
N ARG A 81 19.88 11.44 -4.02
CA ARG A 81 19.72 12.80 -4.54
C ARG A 81 18.25 13.13 -4.77
N SER A 82 17.49 12.20 -5.34
CA SER A 82 16.05 12.34 -5.54
C SER A 82 15.31 12.50 -4.21
N ILE A 83 15.61 11.63 -3.22
CA ILE A 83 15.04 11.72 -1.87
C ILE A 83 15.40 13.06 -1.20
N ALA A 84 16.65 13.51 -1.33
CA ALA A 84 17.06 14.79 -0.75
C ALA A 84 16.30 15.98 -1.38
N LEU A 85 16.06 15.95 -2.70
CA LEU A 85 15.26 16.97 -3.40
C LEU A 85 13.79 16.93 -2.97
N ILE A 86 13.21 15.74 -2.82
CA ILE A 86 11.85 15.55 -2.31
C ILE A 86 11.76 16.07 -0.87
N GLY A 87 12.69 15.69 0.00
CA GLY A 87 12.76 16.12 1.39
C GLY A 87 12.92 17.63 1.55
N ALA A 88 13.69 18.28 0.67
CA ALA A 88 13.85 19.74 0.65
C ALA A 88 12.52 20.48 0.43
N VAL A 89 11.52 19.83 -0.16
CA VAL A 89 10.16 20.39 -0.34
C VAL A 89 9.20 19.88 0.73
N LEU A 90 9.23 18.59 1.07
CA LEU A 90 8.32 17.98 2.04
C LEU A 90 8.46 18.54 3.44
N ILE A 91 9.70 18.71 3.92
CA ILE A 91 9.98 19.19 5.28
C ILE A 91 9.43 20.60 5.51
N PRO A 92 9.72 21.61 4.65
CA PRO A 92 9.12 22.93 4.83
C PRO A 92 7.61 22.93 4.62
N LEU A 93 7.07 22.07 3.74
CA LEU A 93 5.63 21.96 3.55
C LEU A 93 4.93 21.42 4.81
N ALA A 94 5.50 20.43 5.48
CA ALA A 94 5.01 19.92 6.76
C ALA A 94 5.04 20.99 7.85
N ALA A 95 6.14 21.77 7.94
CA ALA A 95 6.24 22.90 8.88
C ALA A 95 5.20 23.99 8.59
N LEU A 96 4.93 24.29 7.31
CA LEU A 96 3.91 25.25 6.90
C LEU A 96 2.49 24.78 7.27
N GLN A 97 2.20 23.48 7.11
CA GLN A 97 0.91 22.92 7.55
C GLN A 97 0.74 23.06 9.07
N ALA A 98 1.81 22.86 9.84
CA ALA A 98 1.77 23.02 11.29
C ALA A 98 1.52 24.46 11.74
N ALA A 99 1.96 25.46 10.97
CA ALA A 99 1.66 26.86 11.28
C ALA A 99 0.16 27.20 11.20
N VAL A 100 -0.63 26.42 10.46
CA VAL A 100 -2.08 26.63 10.31
C VAL A 100 -2.88 25.87 11.38
N ALA A 101 -2.28 24.90 12.06
CA ALA A 101 -2.97 24.01 12.99
C ALA A 101 -3.66 24.74 14.16
N PRO A 102 -3.03 25.72 14.83
CA PRO A 102 -3.68 26.44 15.94
C PRO A 102 -4.96 27.18 15.50
N VAL A 103 -4.98 27.67 14.26
CA VAL A 103 -6.16 28.32 13.68
C VAL A 103 -7.30 27.33 13.52
N ILE A 104 -7.00 26.10 13.06
CA ILE A 104 -8.00 25.04 12.91
C ILE A 104 -8.49 24.59 14.29
N GLU A 105 -7.58 24.39 15.25
CA GLU A 105 -7.89 23.99 16.62
C GLU A 105 -8.87 24.96 17.30
N SER A 106 -8.73 26.26 17.05
CA SER A 106 -9.61 27.29 17.63
C SER A 106 -11.09 27.18 17.23
N VAL A 107 -11.40 26.47 16.12
CA VAL A 107 -12.75 26.37 15.56
C VAL A 107 -13.33 24.97 15.57
N ILE A 108 -12.64 23.98 16.15
CA ILE A 108 -13.09 22.58 16.17
C ILE A 108 -13.14 21.98 17.58
N ASP A 109 -14.03 21.01 17.80
CA ASP A 109 -13.91 20.06 18.89
C ASP A 109 -12.84 19.02 18.54
N LEU A 110 -11.69 19.13 19.20
CA LEU A 110 -10.56 18.24 18.98
C LEU A 110 -10.88 16.77 19.28
N ALA A 111 -11.70 16.48 20.28
CA ALA A 111 -12.04 15.10 20.65
C ALA A 111 -12.95 14.44 19.60
N VAL A 112 -13.86 15.19 18.99
CA VAL A 112 -14.65 14.70 17.85
C VAL A 112 -13.75 14.49 16.65
N PHE A 113 -12.90 15.48 16.32
CA PHE A 113 -12.00 15.41 15.18
C PHE A 113 -10.99 14.26 15.29
N GLN A 114 -10.41 14.03 16.47
CA GLN A 114 -9.51 12.91 16.77
C GLN A 114 -10.11 11.56 16.41
N ARG A 115 -11.40 11.35 16.72
CA ARG A 115 -12.09 10.10 16.34
C ARG A 115 -12.15 9.92 14.83
N PHE A 116 -12.41 10.99 14.08
CA PHE A 116 -12.37 10.94 12.62
C PHE A 116 -10.96 10.67 12.10
N ALA A 117 -9.93 11.30 12.67
CA ALA A 117 -8.53 11.04 12.32
C ALA A 117 -8.18 9.55 12.51
N GLY A 118 -8.56 8.96 13.64
CA GLY A 118 -8.41 7.52 13.89
C GLY A 118 -9.14 6.65 12.87
N VAL A 119 -10.38 7.01 12.50
CA VAL A 119 -11.15 6.31 11.45
C VAL A 119 -10.48 6.42 10.08
N VAL A 120 -9.91 7.58 9.73
CA VAL A 120 -9.17 7.77 8.48
C VAL A 120 -7.98 6.81 8.41
N ILE A 121 -7.20 6.74 9.48
CA ILE A 121 -6.02 5.86 9.54
C ILE A 121 -6.43 4.39 9.42
N LEU A 122 -7.50 3.98 10.12
CA LEU A 122 -8.09 2.65 9.96
C LEU A 122 -8.56 2.39 8.52
N ALA A 123 -9.17 3.38 7.88
CA ALA A 123 -9.59 3.26 6.49
C ALA A 123 -8.39 3.08 5.56
N ILE A 124 -7.31 3.85 5.72
CA ILE A 124 -6.09 3.71 4.91
C ILE A 124 -5.45 2.33 5.16
N ALA A 125 -5.36 1.90 6.42
CA ALA A 125 -4.86 0.58 6.79
C ALA A 125 -5.68 -0.54 6.11
N ALA A 126 -7.01 -0.45 6.19
CA ALA A 126 -7.92 -1.41 5.57
C ALA A 126 -7.77 -1.46 4.04
N GLN A 127 -7.68 -0.30 3.38
CA GLN A 127 -7.49 -0.20 1.92
C GLN A 127 -6.14 -0.76 1.47
N THR A 128 -5.11 -0.56 2.30
CA THR A 128 -3.77 -1.09 2.04
C THR A 128 -3.71 -2.62 2.25
N ALA A 129 -4.49 -3.15 3.19
CA ALA A 129 -4.59 -4.58 3.45
C ALA A 129 -5.44 -5.33 2.42
N SER A 130 -6.46 -4.69 1.85
CA SER A 130 -7.42 -5.32 0.95
C SER A 130 -7.94 -4.37 -0.11
N ALA A 131 -7.69 -4.70 -1.39
CA ALA A 131 -8.21 -3.97 -2.54
C ALA A 131 -9.75 -3.88 -2.50
N LYS A 132 -10.43 -4.92 -2.01
CA LYS A 132 -11.89 -4.95 -1.90
C LYS A 132 -12.42 -3.91 -0.91
N LEU A 133 -11.69 -3.61 0.17
CA LEU A 133 -12.08 -2.55 1.12
C LEU A 133 -11.90 -1.16 0.51
N GLY A 134 -10.98 -1.00 -0.45
CA GLY A 134 -10.82 0.20 -1.27
C GLY A 134 -12.06 0.62 -2.04
N GLU A 135 -12.89 -0.34 -2.46
CA GLU A 135 -14.09 -0.06 -3.25
C GLU A 135 -15.27 0.44 -2.40
N TYR A 136 -15.32 0.07 -1.12
CA TYR A 136 -16.42 0.41 -0.22
C TYR A 136 -16.12 1.59 0.71
N LEU A 137 -14.85 1.85 1.00
CA LEU A 137 -14.47 2.90 1.94
C LEU A 137 -14.40 4.28 1.25
N PRO A 138 -14.92 5.34 1.89
CA PRO A 138 -14.74 6.69 1.39
C PRO A 138 -13.26 7.07 1.36
N ARG A 139 -12.91 7.94 0.40
CA ARG A 139 -11.54 8.46 0.30
C ARG A 139 -11.13 9.15 1.62
N PRO A 140 -9.87 9.00 2.07
CA PRO A 140 -9.37 9.61 3.31
C PRO A 140 -9.74 11.09 3.47
N GLY A 141 -9.52 11.90 2.42
CA GLY A 141 -9.85 13.33 2.43
C GLY A 141 -11.34 13.64 2.64
N ILE A 142 -12.26 12.76 2.23
CA ILE A 142 -13.70 12.92 2.49
C ILE A 142 -14.00 12.71 3.96
N ILE A 143 -13.40 11.69 4.58
CA ILE A 143 -13.58 11.42 6.01
C ILE A 143 -13.01 12.59 6.83
N ILE A 144 -11.85 13.14 6.43
CA ILE A 144 -11.26 14.33 7.05
C ILE A 144 -12.17 15.54 6.89
N ALA A 145 -12.71 15.79 5.70
CA ALA A 145 -13.63 16.91 5.48
C ALA A 145 -14.92 16.77 6.30
N LEU A 146 -15.48 15.56 6.41
CA LEU A 146 -16.62 15.27 7.28
C LEU A 146 -16.26 15.43 8.76
N GLY A 147 -15.05 15.04 9.15
CA GLY A 147 -14.54 15.22 10.51
C GLY A 147 -14.38 16.70 10.87
N LEU A 148 -13.83 17.51 9.97
CA LEU A 148 -13.77 18.96 10.12
C LEU A 148 -15.18 19.54 10.24
N LEU A 149 -16.08 19.21 9.30
CA LEU A 149 -17.45 19.72 9.29
C LEU A 149 -18.24 19.32 10.55
N GLY A 150 -18.11 18.06 10.99
CA GLY A 150 -18.78 17.52 12.16
C GLY A 150 -18.18 17.98 13.49
N SER A 151 -16.95 18.50 13.49
CA SER A 151 -16.29 19.05 14.68
C SER A 151 -16.39 20.57 14.79
N LEU A 152 -16.94 21.28 13.79
CA LEU A 152 -17.00 22.75 13.80
C LEU A 152 -17.72 23.30 15.04
N ARG A 153 -17.05 24.25 15.70
CA ARG A 153 -17.54 25.06 16.82
C ARG A 153 -17.26 26.54 16.53
N PRO A 154 -18.04 27.17 15.64
CA PRO A 154 -17.77 28.54 15.19
C PRO A 154 -17.92 29.59 16.31
N GLU A 155 -18.63 29.25 17.38
CA GLU A 155 -18.87 30.10 18.55
C GLU A 155 -17.62 30.32 19.44
N ALA A 156 -16.51 29.63 19.15
CA ALA A 156 -15.23 29.76 19.85
C ALA A 156 -14.14 30.49 19.05
N LEU A 157 -14.47 31.11 17.90
CA LEU A 157 -13.47 31.69 17.00
C LEU A 157 -12.69 32.84 17.65
N VAL A 158 -11.46 32.55 18.06
CA VAL A 158 -10.45 33.55 18.45
C VAL A 158 -9.38 33.52 17.37
N LEU A 159 -9.39 34.51 16.47
CA LEU A 159 -8.36 34.68 15.44
C LEU A 159 -7.11 35.32 16.06
N GLU A 160 -6.40 34.55 16.86
CA GLU A 160 -5.02 34.87 17.24
C GLU A 160 -4.09 34.02 16.39
N LEU A 161 -3.32 34.68 15.51
CA LEU A 161 -2.27 34.02 14.74
C LEU A 161 -1.09 33.73 15.67
N LEU A 162 -1.22 32.67 16.47
CA LEU A 162 -0.12 32.15 17.26
C LEU A 162 0.76 31.27 16.36
N ILE A 163 1.95 31.78 16.04
CA ILE A 163 2.97 30.98 15.36
C ILE A 163 3.64 30.11 16.42
N ASP A 164 3.24 28.83 16.46
CA ASP A 164 3.89 27.83 17.31
C ASP A 164 5.13 27.26 16.59
N VAL A 165 6.27 27.87 16.88
CA VAL A 165 7.57 27.45 16.31
C VAL A 165 7.94 26.03 16.76
N GLU A 166 7.52 25.61 17.95
CA GLU A 166 7.80 24.28 18.47
C GLU A 166 7.01 23.22 17.69
N LEU A 167 5.72 23.46 17.44
CA LEU A 167 4.89 22.58 16.62
C LEU A 167 5.40 22.48 15.17
N MET A 168 5.82 23.60 14.59
CA MET A 168 6.45 23.63 13.27
C MET A 168 7.74 22.79 13.23
N ALA A 169 8.57 22.88 14.28
CA ALA A 169 9.78 22.08 14.39
C ALA A 169 9.48 20.58 14.54
N ARG A 170 8.51 20.20 15.38
CA ARG A 170 8.06 18.81 15.52
C ARG A 170 7.54 18.24 14.19
N ALA A 171 6.78 19.03 13.43
CA ALA A 171 6.30 18.67 12.10
C ALA A 171 7.45 18.48 11.10
N ALA A 172 8.41 19.38 11.08
CA ALA A 172 9.61 19.27 10.24
C ALA A 172 10.44 18.03 10.60
N VAL A 173 10.64 17.75 11.89
CA VAL A 173 11.34 16.55 12.38
C VAL A 173 10.61 15.28 11.94
N THR A 174 9.28 15.24 12.07
CA THR A 174 8.46 14.09 11.68
C THR A 174 8.56 13.78 10.19
N ALA A 175 8.43 14.80 9.33
CA ALA A 175 8.67 14.64 7.89
C ALA A 175 10.13 14.23 7.60
N GLY A 176 11.09 14.81 8.33
CA GLY A 176 12.51 14.48 8.25
C GLY A 176 12.82 13.02 8.61
N ILE A 177 12.10 12.43 9.56
CA ILE A 177 12.20 11.01 9.91
C ILE A 177 11.80 10.14 8.72
N GLY A 178 10.68 10.45 8.06
CA GLY A 178 10.25 9.72 6.86
C GLY A 178 11.23 9.83 5.70
N VAL A 179 11.78 11.03 5.46
CA VAL A 179 12.82 11.28 4.44
C VAL A 179 14.11 10.52 4.76
N THR A 180 14.54 10.55 6.02
CA THR A 180 15.74 9.83 6.48
C THR A 180 15.55 8.32 6.36
N PHE A 181 14.37 7.81 6.71
CA PHE A 181 14.03 6.41 6.54
C PHE A 181 14.06 6.00 5.07
N ALA A 182 13.45 6.78 4.17
CA ALA A 182 13.53 6.54 2.73
C ALA A 182 15.00 6.50 2.25
N ALA A 183 15.85 7.41 2.74
CA ALA A 183 17.28 7.43 2.41
C ALA A 183 18.03 6.18 2.91
N VAL A 184 17.70 5.68 4.11
CA VAL A 184 18.24 4.42 4.64
C VAL A 184 17.81 3.23 3.79
N VAL A 185 16.53 3.16 3.41
CA VAL A 185 16.01 2.10 2.53
C VAL A 185 16.68 2.17 1.16
N ALA A 186 16.90 3.37 0.61
CA ALA A 186 17.61 3.57 -0.65
C ALA A 186 19.05 3.05 -0.62
N LEU A 187 19.76 3.26 0.49
CA LEU A 187 21.11 2.74 0.70
C LEU A 187 21.13 1.22 0.84
N ALA A 188 20.10 0.65 1.47
CA ALA A 188 19.93 -0.79 1.64
C ALA A 188 19.31 -1.48 0.41
N ALA A 189 18.78 -0.73 -0.56
CA ALA A 189 18.06 -1.26 -1.72
C ALA A 189 18.83 -2.36 -2.47
N PRO A 190 20.15 -2.26 -2.73
CA PRO A 190 20.89 -3.33 -3.42
C PRO A 190 20.88 -4.67 -2.68
N THR A 191 20.79 -4.65 -1.35
CA THR A 191 20.71 -5.87 -0.52
C THR A 191 19.27 -6.31 -0.24
N LEU A 192 18.30 -5.40 -0.36
CA LEU A 192 16.89 -5.68 -0.09
C LEU A 192 16.12 -6.10 -1.35
N ARG A 193 16.54 -5.66 -2.53
CA ARG A 193 15.96 -6.11 -3.81
C ARG A 193 16.16 -7.62 -3.95
N GLY A 194 15.06 -8.37 -4.01
CA GLY A 194 15.05 -9.84 -4.05
C GLY A 194 15.06 -10.52 -2.68
N ALA A 195 15.42 -9.81 -1.60
CA ALA A 195 15.41 -10.35 -0.24
C ALA A 195 14.18 -9.94 0.58
N VAL A 196 13.31 -9.08 0.07
CA VAL A 196 12.11 -8.60 0.76
C VAL A 196 10.87 -8.92 -0.07
N ASP A 197 9.90 -9.60 0.55
CA ASP A 197 8.55 -9.76 0.02
C ASP A 197 7.74 -8.47 0.25
N ILE A 198 7.56 -7.69 -0.82
CA ILE A 198 6.91 -6.37 -0.78
C ILE A 198 5.43 -6.48 -0.40
N ASP A 199 4.73 -7.52 -0.84
CA ASP A 199 3.32 -7.71 -0.51
C ASP A 199 3.14 -8.03 0.97
N ARG A 200 4.02 -8.87 1.53
CA ARG A 200 4.02 -9.17 2.97
C ARG A 200 4.39 -7.93 3.79
N PHE A 201 5.37 -7.14 3.35
CA PHE A 201 5.72 -5.88 4.03
C PHE A 201 4.58 -4.87 3.99
N ARG A 202 3.88 -4.75 2.84
CA ARG A 202 2.71 -3.87 2.69
C ARG A 202 1.58 -4.27 3.61
N PHE A 203 1.28 -5.57 3.71
CA PHE A 203 0.28 -6.08 4.64
C PHE A 203 0.68 -5.83 6.10
N GLY A 204 1.93 -6.14 6.48
CA GLY A 204 2.37 -5.90 7.86
C GLY A 204 2.39 -4.42 8.26
N SER A 205 2.78 -3.54 7.33
CA SER A 205 2.73 -2.09 7.54
C SER A 205 1.30 -1.56 7.68
N SER A 206 0.33 -2.14 6.97
CA SER A 206 -1.08 -1.76 7.14
C SER A 206 -1.63 -2.21 8.49
N VAL A 207 -1.22 -3.37 8.99
CA VAL A 207 -1.53 -3.80 10.37
C VAL A 207 -0.88 -2.87 11.39
N ALA A 208 0.37 -2.46 11.19
CA ALA A 208 1.05 -1.49 12.05
C ALA A 208 0.30 -0.14 12.06
N LEU A 209 -0.13 0.34 10.90
CA LEU A 209 -0.93 1.56 10.76
C LEU A 209 -2.31 1.42 11.44
N GLY A 210 -2.94 0.25 11.35
CA GLY A 210 -4.18 -0.04 12.06
C GLY A 210 -4.01 -0.01 13.59
N VAL A 211 -2.90 -0.55 14.11
CA VAL A 211 -2.56 -0.49 15.53
C VAL A 211 -2.26 0.94 15.97
N PHE A 212 -1.58 1.73 15.13
CA PHE A 212 -1.34 3.16 15.35
C PHE A 212 -2.63 3.97 15.51
N ALA A 213 -3.72 3.56 14.87
CA ALA A 213 -5.02 4.23 15.01
C ALA A 213 -5.70 3.98 16.38
N LEU A 214 -5.37 2.90 17.10
CA LEU A 214 -6.10 2.50 18.30
C LEU A 214 -5.97 3.48 19.48
N PRO A 215 -4.77 4.03 19.79
CA PRO A 215 -4.64 5.07 20.80
C PRO A 215 -5.37 6.35 20.41
N ILE A 216 -5.34 6.73 19.13
CA ILE A 216 -6.02 7.92 18.60
C ILE A 216 -7.54 7.81 18.77
N LEU A 217 -8.10 6.59 18.63
CA LEU A 217 -9.51 6.32 18.88
C LEU A 217 -9.87 6.21 20.37
N GLY A 218 -8.89 6.25 21.28
CA GLY A 218 -9.09 6.04 22.72
C GLY A 218 -9.46 4.60 23.08
N VAL A 219 -9.21 3.63 22.18
CA VAL A 219 -9.50 2.20 22.42
C VAL A 219 -8.40 1.56 23.25
N LEU A 220 -7.16 2.04 23.09
CA LEU A 220 -5.98 1.47 23.72
C LEU A 220 -5.22 2.59 24.47
N ASN A 221 -5.19 2.49 25.80
CA ASN A 221 -4.47 3.42 26.67
C ASN A 221 -3.10 2.84 27.01
N THR A 222 -2.11 3.06 26.12
CA THR A 222 -0.72 2.69 26.36
C THR A 222 0.20 3.77 25.82
N ASP A 223 1.32 3.98 26.50
CA ASP A 223 2.42 4.81 26.00
C ASP A 223 3.46 3.97 25.21
N ALA A 224 3.26 2.66 25.14
CA ALA A 224 4.16 1.77 24.41
C ALA A 224 3.99 1.93 22.88
N PRO A 225 5.07 2.02 22.09
CA PRO A 225 5.00 2.18 20.65
C PRO A 225 4.71 0.84 19.95
N ILE A 226 3.51 0.30 20.18
CA ILE A 226 3.10 -1.02 19.68
C ILE A 226 3.13 -1.04 18.15
N ALA A 227 2.77 0.07 17.49
CA ALA A 227 2.80 0.16 16.03
C ALA A 227 4.21 -0.04 15.47
N LEU A 228 5.24 0.50 16.14
CA LEU A 228 6.64 0.25 15.76
C LEU A 228 7.05 -1.21 15.96
N ALA A 229 6.62 -1.83 17.04
CA ALA A 229 6.89 -3.25 17.28
C ALA A 229 6.27 -4.11 16.16
N VAL A 230 5.02 -3.80 15.77
CA VAL A 230 4.35 -4.48 14.65
C VAL A 230 5.06 -4.23 13.33
N LEU A 231 5.51 -2.98 13.06
CA LEU A 231 6.27 -2.65 11.86
C LEU A 231 7.60 -3.43 11.81
N LEU A 232 8.31 -3.53 12.94
CA LEU A 232 9.57 -4.26 13.04
C LEU A 232 9.38 -5.76 12.81
N VAL A 233 8.39 -6.37 13.46
CA VAL A 233 8.04 -7.78 13.25
C VAL A 233 7.63 -8.02 11.80
N SER A 234 6.89 -7.10 11.20
CA SER A 234 6.47 -7.16 9.80
C SER A 234 7.67 -7.09 8.84
N ALA A 235 8.62 -6.18 9.09
CA ALA A 235 9.85 -6.10 8.33
C ALA A 235 10.68 -7.40 8.43
N LEU A 236 10.77 -7.98 9.64
CA LEU A 236 11.46 -9.24 9.86
C LEU A 236 10.79 -10.42 9.13
N LEU A 237 9.45 -10.49 9.15
CA LEU A 237 8.69 -11.54 8.46
C LEU A 237 8.69 -11.40 6.94
N ALA A 238 8.84 -10.18 6.43
CA ALA A 238 8.96 -9.88 5.01
C ALA A 238 10.37 -10.16 4.46
N TYR A 239 11.39 -10.13 5.32
CA TYR A 239 12.76 -10.43 4.94
C TYR A 239 12.96 -11.94 4.72
N ARG A 240 13.28 -12.32 3.48
CA ARG A 240 13.69 -13.66 3.06
C ARG A 240 15.07 -13.55 2.43
N PRO A 241 16.17 -13.82 3.17
CA PRO A 241 17.48 -13.89 2.53
C PRO A 241 17.43 -14.98 1.47
N ASP A 242 18.04 -14.73 0.31
CA ASP A 242 18.10 -15.68 -0.80
C ASP A 242 18.84 -16.95 -0.33
N LEU A 243 18.07 -17.93 0.14
CA LEU A 243 18.52 -19.29 0.43
C LEU A 243 18.57 -20.05 -0.89
N SER A 244 19.38 -19.57 -1.84
CA SER A 244 19.56 -20.23 -3.13
C SER A 244 20.06 -21.66 -2.89
N GLY A 245 19.13 -22.63 -2.87
CA GLY A 245 19.41 -24.06 -2.86
C GLY A 245 18.69 -24.93 -1.81
N ALA A 246 18.11 -24.38 -0.74
CA ALA A 246 17.56 -25.22 0.34
C ALA A 246 16.03 -25.43 0.28
N ASP A 247 15.25 -24.41 -0.07
CA ASP A 247 13.78 -24.47 0.04
C ASP A 247 13.08 -24.95 -1.22
N ALA A 248 13.69 -24.81 -2.40
CA ALA A 248 13.14 -25.37 -3.64
C ALA A 248 13.12 -26.91 -3.67
N ALA A 249 13.92 -27.57 -2.81
CA ALA A 249 13.96 -29.03 -2.68
C ALA A 249 12.99 -29.58 -1.62
N ALA A 250 12.50 -28.73 -0.71
CA ALA A 250 11.64 -29.17 0.40
C ALA A 250 10.17 -29.34 -0.03
N ASP A 251 9.66 -28.46 -0.91
CA ASP A 251 8.26 -28.51 -1.36
C ASP A 251 8.00 -29.62 -2.39
N ASP A 252 8.99 -29.92 -3.25
CA ASP A 252 8.86 -30.98 -4.28
C ASP A 252 9.15 -32.39 -3.72
N SER A 253 9.93 -32.49 -2.63
CA SER A 253 10.24 -33.77 -1.97
C SER A 253 9.07 -34.35 -1.16
N LEU A 254 8.08 -33.55 -0.75
CA LEU A 254 6.97 -34.02 0.08
C LEU A 254 5.77 -34.49 -0.74
N LEU A 255 5.61 -34.00 -1.97
CA LEU A 255 4.59 -34.47 -2.90
C LEU A 255 4.99 -35.76 -3.65
N HIS A 256 6.27 -36.10 -3.70
CA HIS A 256 6.77 -37.30 -4.42
C HIS A 256 7.07 -38.52 -3.51
N LYS A 257 6.75 -38.45 -2.21
CA LYS A 257 7.02 -39.52 -1.23
C LYS A 257 5.78 -40.22 -0.66
N LEU A 258 4.66 -40.16 -1.37
CA LEU A 258 3.56 -41.10 -1.15
C LEU A 258 3.84 -42.35 -2.01
N PRO A 259 4.07 -43.55 -1.41
CA PRO A 259 4.16 -44.75 -2.20
C PRO A 259 2.82 -44.98 -2.90
N ALA A 260 2.87 -45.11 -4.23
CA ALA A 260 1.73 -45.61 -5.01
C ALA A 260 1.38 -47.00 -4.46
N VAL A 261 0.24 -47.10 -3.78
CA VAL A 261 -0.36 -48.39 -3.46
C VAL A 261 -0.88 -48.94 -4.79
N GLY A 262 -0.12 -49.88 -5.35
CA GLY A 262 -0.50 -50.64 -6.53
C GLY A 262 -1.62 -51.62 -6.19
N ASP A 263 -2.56 -51.73 -7.13
CA ASP A 263 -3.61 -52.74 -7.16
C ASP A 263 -3.00 -54.16 -7.26
N ASP A 264 -3.39 -55.04 -6.33
CA ASP A 264 -3.80 -56.43 -6.59
C ASP A 264 -4.03 -57.14 -5.25
N GLU A 265 -5.28 -57.45 -4.91
CA GLU A 265 -5.62 -58.74 -4.30
C GLU A 265 -7.13 -59.03 -4.38
N ALA A 266 -7.44 -60.11 -5.08
CA ALA A 266 -8.77 -60.69 -5.19
C ALA A 266 -9.24 -61.27 -3.84
N VAL A 267 -10.43 -60.87 -3.37
CA VAL A 267 -11.18 -61.65 -2.37
C VAL A 267 -12.66 -61.67 -2.74
N ASP A 268 -13.09 -62.84 -3.17
CA ASP A 268 -14.46 -63.32 -3.28
C ASP A 268 -15.15 -63.40 -1.90
N ARG A 269 -16.38 -62.84 -1.77
CA ARG A 269 -17.53 -63.44 -1.07
C ARG A 269 -18.80 -62.55 -0.99
N GLN A 270 -19.90 -63.12 -1.51
CA GLN A 270 -21.30 -63.13 -1.02
C GLN A 270 -22.26 -61.90 -1.13
N ALA A 271 -23.16 -62.01 -2.13
CA ALA A 271 -24.64 -62.07 -2.07
C ALA A 271 -25.48 -61.20 -1.10
N THR A 272 -26.41 -60.39 -1.64
CA THR A 272 -27.92 -60.48 -1.63
C THR A 272 -28.51 -59.18 -2.22
N ASP A 273 -29.15 -59.22 -3.39
CA ASP A 273 -30.61 -59.30 -3.70
C ASP A 273 -31.41 -57.99 -3.47
N GLY A 274 -32.16 -57.56 -4.51
CA GLY A 274 -32.95 -56.32 -4.47
C GLY A 274 -33.61 -55.73 -5.74
N GLY A 275 -33.91 -56.50 -6.80
CA GLY A 275 -35.06 -56.25 -7.71
C GLY A 275 -35.07 -55.05 -8.69
N PRO A 276 -36.01 -55.00 -9.67
CA PRO A 276 -35.63 -55.02 -11.09
C PRO A 276 -36.23 -53.94 -12.03
N GLU A 277 -35.62 -53.90 -13.24
CA GLU A 277 -36.20 -53.69 -14.58
C GLU A 277 -36.94 -52.39 -14.98
N SER A 278 -36.45 -51.73 -16.03
CA SER A 278 -37.24 -51.56 -17.26
C SER A 278 -36.35 -51.29 -18.48
N ALA A 279 -36.72 -51.92 -19.58
CA ALA A 279 -35.98 -52.17 -20.80
C ALA A 279 -36.14 -51.08 -21.88
N ALA A 280 -35.41 -51.33 -22.99
CA ALA A 280 -35.64 -50.89 -24.37
C ALA A 280 -35.14 -49.47 -24.74
N ASP A 281 -34.52 -49.23 -25.90
CA ASP A 281 -34.06 -50.08 -26.99
C ASP A 281 -33.18 -49.21 -27.92
N ALA A 282 -32.18 -49.86 -28.52
CA ALA A 282 -31.73 -49.78 -29.92
C ALA A 282 -31.39 -48.42 -30.56
N GLU A 283 -30.11 -48.15 -30.84
CA GLU A 283 -29.41 -48.40 -32.14
C GLU A 283 -29.78 -47.43 -33.28
N GLN A 284 -28.82 -46.60 -33.70
CA GLN A 284 -28.30 -46.53 -35.09
C GLN A 284 -27.26 -45.41 -35.28
N SER A 285 -26.02 -45.84 -35.60
CA SER A 285 -24.98 -45.07 -36.30
C SER A 285 -25.29 -44.98 -37.81
N PRO A 286 -24.40 -44.48 -38.68
CA PRO A 286 -23.69 -43.20 -38.76
C PRO A 286 -23.93 -42.53 -40.14
N SER A 287 -23.28 -41.39 -40.43
CA SER A 287 -22.51 -41.13 -41.68
C SER A 287 -22.58 -39.69 -42.22
N THR A 288 -21.38 -39.18 -42.53
CA THR A 288 -20.95 -38.35 -43.67
C THR A 288 -21.64 -37.04 -44.05
N GLY A 289 -20.81 -36.02 -44.31
CA GLY A 289 -21.16 -34.99 -45.29
C GLY A 289 -20.36 -33.71 -45.19
N ASN A 290 -19.13 -33.71 -45.68
CA ASN A 290 -18.34 -32.51 -45.92
C ASN A 290 -18.92 -31.77 -47.15
N GLY A 291 -19.22 -30.48 -47.04
CA GLY A 291 -19.86 -29.70 -48.10
C GLY A 291 -19.65 -28.20 -47.93
N THR A 292 -18.74 -27.67 -48.75
CA THR A 292 -18.34 -26.28 -48.96
C THR A 292 -19.49 -25.33 -49.31
N GLY A 293 -19.47 -24.11 -48.79
CA GLY A 293 -20.39 -23.03 -49.19
C GLY A 293 -19.92 -21.68 -48.67
N ASP A 294 -19.31 -20.93 -49.59
CA ASP A 294 -18.71 -19.61 -49.46
C ASP A 294 -19.80 -18.51 -49.46
N TYR A 295 -19.83 -17.63 -48.45
CA TYR A 295 -20.58 -16.36 -48.49
C TYR A 295 -19.81 -15.27 -47.73
N GLU A 296 -19.17 -14.39 -48.49
CA GLU A 296 -18.56 -13.14 -48.04
C GLU A 296 -19.56 -11.98 -48.20
N TYR A 297 -19.88 -11.33 -47.08
CA TYR A 297 -20.40 -9.96 -46.92
C TYR A 297 -20.17 -9.65 -45.43
N GLY A 298 -19.20 -8.83 -45.02
CA GLY A 298 -19.10 -7.42 -45.36
C GLY A 298 -19.89 -6.62 -44.33
N ASP A 299 -19.28 -6.37 -43.15
CA ASP A 299 -19.49 -5.16 -42.35
C ASP A 299 -18.51 -5.11 -41.18
N ASP A 300 -17.62 -4.11 -41.25
CA ASP A 300 -16.75 -3.63 -40.18
C ASP A 300 -17.59 -3.09 -39.01
N VAL A 301 -17.48 -3.70 -37.83
CA VAL A 301 -17.86 -3.06 -36.57
C VAL A 301 -16.86 -3.46 -35.47
N ASP A 302 -16.00 -2.50 -35.13
CA ASP A 302 -15.37 -2.26 -33.82
C ASP A 302 -14.63 -3.43 -33.13
N ARG A 303 -13.38 -3.65 -33.56
CA ARG A 303 -12.35 -4.27 -32.70
C ARG A 303 -11.71 -3.19 -31.81
N ALA A 304 -11.84 -3.38 -30.50
CA ALA A 304 -11.24 -2.51 -29.48
C ALA A 304 -9.70 -2.48 -29.59
N PRO A 305 -9.06 -1.31 -29.38
CA PRO A 305 -7.63 -1.10 -29.62
C PRO A 305 -6.81 -1.29 -28.35
N TRP A 306 -6.33 -2.50 -28.06
CA TRP A 306 -5.19 -2.70 -27.13
C TRP A 306 -4.57 -4.12 -27.21
N LEU A 307 -4.32 -4.60 -28.42
CA LEU A 307 -3.22 -5.54 -28.66
C LEU A 307 -2.03 -4.76 -29.23
#